data_AF-R7WMM2-F1
#
_entry.id   AF-R7WMM2-F1
#
_cell.length_a   1.000
_cell.length_b   1.000
_cell.length_c   1.000
_cell.angle_alpha   90.00
_cell.angle_beta   90.00
_cell.angle_gamma   90.00
#
_symmetry.space_group_name_H-M   'P 1'
#
loop_
_entity.id
_entity.type
_entity.pdbx_description
1 polymer ?
#
loop_
_entity_poly.entity_id
_entity_poly.type
_entity_poly.pdbx_seq_one_letter_code
_entity_poly.pdbx_strand_id
1 'polypeptide(L)'
;MSYEVLGRIDAMSAELFAEGEEAERIGKLADETAKRMKEAGSIKMLQPKEYGGAEVHPREFAETVMATAALNPSAGWVHGIVGVHP
;
A
#
# COMPACT_ATOMS: atom_id res chain seq x y z
N MET A 1 -2.60 -14.86 -11.91
CA MET A 1 -2.29 -13.86 -10.87
C MET A 1 -1.89 -12.60 -11.60
N SER A 2 -2.64 -11.52 -11.44
CA SER A 2 -2.27 -10.21 -11.99
C SER A 2 -1.89 -9.33 -10.84
N TYR A 3 -0.61 -8.98 -10.77
CA TYR A 3 0.01 -8.10 -9.78
C TYR A 3 -0.43 -6.64 -9.96
N GLU A 4 -1.74 -6.39 -10.02
CA GLU A 4 -2.27 -5.07 -10.41
C GLU A 4 -1.93 -4.00 -9.38
N VAL A 5 -2.08 -4.30 -8.09
CA VAL A 5 -1.79 -3.33 -7.03
C VAL A 5 -0.30 -3.03 -6.98
N LEU A 6 0.55 -4.05 -7.10
CA LEU A 6 2.01 -3.86 -7.20
C LEU A 6 2.36 -2.99 -8.42
N GLY A 7 1.78 -3.25 -9.59
CA GLY A 7 2.00 -2.42 -10.77
C GLY A 7 1.58 -0.96 -10.59
N ARG A 8 0.51 -0.69 -9.82
CA ARG A 8 0.11 0.68 -9.45
C ARG A 8 1.09 1.32 -8.46
N ILE A 9 1.59 0.56 -7.48
CA ILE A 9 2.63 1.03 -6.54
C ILE A 9 3.90 1.41 -7.29
N ASP A 10 4.35 0.57 -8.23
CA ASP A 10 5.53 0.83 -9.05
C ASP A 10 5.37 2.11 -9.89
N ALA A 11 4.18 2.33 -10.45
CA ALA A 11 3.85 3.54 -11.21
C ALA A 11 3.81 4.82 -10.35
N MET A 12 3.62 4.71 -9.02
CA MET A 12 3.59 5.82 -8.05
C MET A 12 4.89 5.92 -7.23
N SER A 13 5.94 5.19 -7.61
CA SER A 13 7.12 4.98 -6.77
C SER A 13 7.86 6.27 -6.42
N ALA A 14 8.00 7.19 -7.36
CA ALA A 14 8.68 8.47 -7.14
C ALA A 14 7.97 9.33 -6.10
N GLU A 15 6.63 9.40 -6.15
CA GLU A 15 5.86 10.19 -5.22
C GLU A 15 5.77 9.54 -3.84
N LEU A 16 5.55 8.23 -3.77
CA LEU A 16 5.55 7.49 -2.50
C LEU A 16 6.88 7.66 -1.74
N PHE A 17 8.00 7.64 -2.47
CA PHE A 17 9.32 7.90 -1.91
C PHE A 17 9.44 9.35 -1.40
N ALA A 18 9.09 10.34 -2.21
CA ALA A 18 9.19 11.75 -1.84
C ALA A 18 8.30 12.12 -0.64
N GLU A 19 7.11 11.52 -0.54
CA GLU A 19 6.17 11.75 0.57
C GLU A 19 6.66 11.14 1.90
N GLY A 20 7.65 10.24 1.87
CA GLY A 20 8.26 9.68 3.08
C GLY A 20 8.91 10.75 3.96
N GLU A 21 9.57 11.75 3.38
CA GLU A 21 10.19 12.85 4.13
C GLU A 21 9.14 13.68 4.89
N GLU A 22 8.00 13.94 4.24
CA GLU A 22 6.89 14.67 4.87
C GLU A 22 6.30 13.86 6.03
N ALA A 23 6.12 12.54 5.84
CA ALA A 23 5.60 11.67 6.87
C ALA A 23 6.46 11.68 8.14
N GLU A 24 7.78 11.62 7.98
CA GLU A 24 8.73 11.72 9.10
C GLU A 24 8.67 13.11 9.77
N ARG A 25 8.57 14.18 8.98
CA ARG A 25 8.49 15.55 9.50
C ARG A 25 7.25 15.79 10.35
N ILE A 26 6.10 15.23 9.96
CA ILE A 26 4.82 15.42 10.65
C ILE A 26 4.49 14.33 11.68
N GLY A 27 5.29 13.26 11.75
CA GLY A 27 5.10 12.15 12.67
C GLY A 27 3.84 11.32 12.41
N LYS A 28 3.33 11.33 11.17
CA LYS A 28 2.20 10.52 10.71
C LYS A 28 2.32 10.27 9.21
N LEU A 29 1.58 9.29 8.69
CA LEU A 29 1.49 9.09 7.24
C LEU A 29 1.03 10.39 6.55
N ALA A 30 1.72 10.79 5.49
CA ALA A 30 1.31 11.94 4.70
C ALA A 30 -0.06 11.67 4.04
N ASP A 31 -0.90 12.70 3.96
CA ASP A 31 -2.27 12.55 3.48
C ASP A 31 -2.30 12.10 2.00
N GLU A 32 -1.35 12.57 1.16
CA GLU A 32 -1.21 12.10 -0.22
C GLU A 32 -0.77 10.63 -0.31
N THR A 33 0.10 10.16 0.60
CA THR A 33 0.47 8.73 0.65
C THR A 33 -0.73 7.85 0.95
N ALA A 34 -1.56 8.25 1.92
CA ALA A 34 -2.80 7.54 2.24
C ALA A 34 -3.76 7.49 1.04
N LYS A 35 -3.87 8.59 0.30
CA LYS A 35 -4.68 8.69 -0.91
C LYS A 35 -4.17 7.78 -2.02
N ARG A 36 -2.86 7.78 -2.29
CA ARG A 36 -2.23 6.88 -3.28
C ARG A 36 -2.40 5.41 -2.93
N MET A 37 -2.20 5.03 -1.68
CA MET A 37 -2.45 3.65 -1.22
C MET A 37 -3.91 3.23 -1.43
N LYS A 38 -4.85 4.15 -1.20
CA LYS A 38 -6.28 3.91 -1.46
C LYS A 38 -6.57 3.76 -2.96
N GLU A 39 -5.99 4.62 -3.80
CA GLU A 39 -6.12 4.58 -5.26
C GLU A 39 -5.49 3.31 -5.86
N ALA A 40 -4.33 2.89 -5.34
CA ALA A 40 -3.69 1.63 -5.72
C ALA A 40 -4.54 0.41 -5.34
N GLY A 41 -5.30 0.49 -4.25
CA GLY A 41 -6.13 -0.59 -3.71
C GLY A 41 -5.42 -1.42 -2.63
N SER A 42 -4.33 -0.92 -2.05
CA SER A 42 -3.47 -1.61 -1.08
C SER A 42 -4.27 -2.28 0.06
N ILE A 43 -5.16 -1.54 0.70
CA ILE A 43 -5.88 -2.03 1.89
C ILE A 43 -6.95 -3.09 1.55
N LYS A 44 -7.36 -3.18 0.28
CA LYS A 44 -8.43 -4.08 -0.18
C LYS A 44 -7.92 -5.38 -0.81
N MET A 45 -6.61 -5.60 -0.83
CA MET A 45 -6.01 -6.77 -1.47
C MET A 45 -6.53 -8.09 -0.90
N LEU A 46 -6.65 -8.21 0.42
CA LEU A 46 -7.12 -9.43 1.09
C LEU A 46 -8.61 -9.38 1.49
N GLN A 47 -9.27 -8.25 1.27
CA GLN A 47 -10.69 -8.08 1.59
C GLN A 47 -11.55 -9.01 0.71
N PRO A 48 -12.66 -9.59 1.22
CA PRO A 48 -13.58 -10.39 0.41
C PRO A 48 -14.16 -9.63 -0.78
N LYS A 49 -14.39 -10.34 -1.90
CA LYS A 49 -14.95 -9.75 -3.13
C LYS A 49 -16.35 -9.19 -2.94
N GLU A 50 -17.15 -9.78 -2.04
CA GLU A 50 -18.50 -9.28 -1.72
C GLU A 50 -18.49 -7.83 -1.17
N TYR A 51 -17.38 -7.39 -0.57
CA TYR A 51 -17.18 -6.01 -0.08
C TYR A 51 -16.29 -5.17 -1.01
N GLY A 52 -16.08 -5.64 -2.25
CA GLY A 52 -15.27 -4.97 -3.25
C GLY A 52 -13.76 -5.10 -3.03
N GLY A 53 -13.32 -6.15 -2.34
CA GLY A 53 -11.91 -6.52 -2.24
C GLY A 53 -11.44 -7.44 -3.37
N ALA A 54 -10.15 -7.78 -3.38
CA ALA A 54 -9.53 -8.55 -4.46
C ALA A 54 -9.31 -10.04 -4.14
N GLU A 55 -9.30 -10.44 -2.87
CA GLU A 55 -8.95 -11.79 -2.41
C GLU A 55 -7.68 -12.33 -3.07
N VAL A 56 -6.62 -11.50 -3.12
CA VAL A 56 -5.36 -11.89 -3.74
C VAL A 56 -4.68 -13.02 -2.98
N HIS A 57 -3.77 -13.72 -3.65
CA HIS A 57 -2.93 -14.72 -2.99
C HIS A 57 -2.00 -14.04 -1.95
N PRO A 58 -1.75 -14.64 -0.76
CA PRO A 58 -0.91 -14.03 0.28
C PRO A 58 0.49 -13.60 -0.17
N ARG A 59 1.09 -14.34 -1.13
CA ARG A 59 2.37 -13.95 -1.76
C ARG A 59 2.29 -12.57 -2.41
N GLU A 60 1.24 -12.34 -3.21
CA GLU A 60 1.08 -11.08 -3.95
C GLU A 60 0.88 -9.90 -2.98
N PHE A 61 0.12 -10.11 -1.91
CA PHE A 61 0.01 -9.14 -0.81
C PHE A 61 1.37 -8.86 -0.17
N ALA A 62 2.11 -9.89 0.24
CA ALA A 62 3.41 -9.73 0.89
C ALA A 62 4.44 -9.02 0.00
N GLU A 63 4.51 -9.37 -1.28
CA GLU A 63 5.40 -8.71 -2.25
C GLU A 63 5.03 -7.23 -2.45
N THR A 64 3.73 -6.90 -2.45
CA THR A 64 3.28 -5.51 -2.54
C THR A 64 3.57 -4.70 -1.27
N VAL A 65 3.43 -5.32 -0.09
CA VAL A 65 3.84 -4.72 1.19
C VAL A 65 5.35 -4.44 1.19
N MET A 66 6.17 -5.41 0.76
CA MET A 66 7.63 -5.25 0.67
C MET A 66 8.03 -4.12 -0.30
N ALA A 67 7.41 -4.06 -1.48
CA ALA A 67 7.66 -2.99 -2.44
C ALA A 67 7.28 -1.62 -1.89
N THR A 68 6.11 -1.53 -1.25
CA THR A 68 5.66 -0.28 -0.59
C THR A 68 6.65 0.14 0.51
N ALA A 69 7.08 -0.79 1.35
CA ALA A 69 8.01 -0.54 2.46
C ALA A 69 9.41 -0.09 1.99
N ALA A 70 9.86 -0.58 0.83
CA ALA A 70 11.13 -0.18 0.24
C ALA A 70 11.14 1.29 -0.22
N LEU A 71 9.97 1.85 -0.55
CA LEU A 71 9.80 3.24 -0.97
C LEU A 71 9.50 4.16 0.23
N ASN A 72 8.59 3.71 1.09
CA ASN A 72 8.11 4.46 2.26
C ASN A 72 7.83 3.46 3.40
N PRO A 73 8.74 3.33 4.39
CA PRO A 73 8.63 2.31 5.43
C PRO A 73 7.36 2.43 6.28
N SER A 74 6.96 3.66 6.62
CA SER A 74 5.74 3.95 7.37
C SER A 74 4.49 3.53 6.58
N ALA A 75 4.45 3.81 5.27
CA ALA A 75 3.38 3.33 4.39
C ALA A 75 3.35 1.80 4.27
N GLY A 76 4.52 1.17 4.15
CA GLY A 76 4.66 -0.29 4.13
C GLY A 76 4.12 -0.95 5.40
N TRP A 77 4.43 -0.39 6.57
CA TRP A 77 3.88 -0.87 7.85
C TRP A 77 2.35 -0.72 7.91
N VAL A 78 1.82 0.44 7.50
CA VAL A 78 0.36 0.67 7.42
C VAL A 78 -0.29 -0.32 6.46
N HIS A 79 0.30 -0.59 5.31
CA HIS A 79 -0.18 -1.60 4.35
C HIS A 79 -0.23 -2.99 5.00
N GLY A 80 0.86 -3.41 5.62
CA GLY A 80 1.00 -4.74 6.22
C GLY A 80 0.09 -5.00 7.43
N ILE A 81 -0.31 -3.95 8.17
CA ILE A 81 -1.15 -4.04 9.37
C ILE A 81 -2.62 -3.74 9.05
N VAL A 82 -2.91 -2.61 8.42
CA VAL A 82 -4.30 -2.19 8.14
C VAL A 82 -4.91 -3.05 7.03
N GLY A 83 -4.09 -3.58 6.11
CA GLY A 83 -4.57 -4.49 5.05
C GLY A 83 -4.95 -5.90 5.52
N VAL A 84 -4.74 -6.24 6.80
CA VAL A 84 -5.03 -7.57 7.37
C VAL A 84 -5.97 -7.57 8.56
N HIS A 85 -6.15 -6.43 9.24
CA HIS A 85 -6.99 -6.33 10.44
C HIS A 85 -8.46 -6.01 10.09
N PRO A 86 -9.43 -6.58 10.83
CA PRO A 86 -10.86 -6.39 10.60
C PRO A 86 -11.35 -4.98 10.89
#